data_AF-A0A7S2JD10-F1
#
_entry.id   AF-A0A7S2JD10-F1
#
_cell.length_a   1.000
_cell.length_b   1.000
_cell.length_c   1.000
_cell.angle_alpha   90.00
_cell.angle_beta   90.00
_cell.angle_gamma   90.00
#
_symmetry.space_group_name_H-M   'P 1'
#
loop_
_entity.id
_entity.type
_entity.pdbx_description
1 polymer ?
#
loop_
_entity_poly.entity_id
_entity_poly.type
_entity_poly.pdbx_seq_one_letter_code
_entity_poly.pdbx_strand_id
1 'polypeptide(L)'
;TWTKVPQFGDVFLCFPNSVAERGFMACRREKLVGSVRLGLVLTLIFAILHIALVCSRWSTSGGAFIDGGDGSQLTSVELRAGLILAVTAVLIGGIGFTMSQRMLSACGLFGFEVLVTLMTQLVVLLVVLQHPPFVLSLAGNEDMESMVDWRQVSRNESDLGMLLVVWTAGTHALLPLRWIMLVQLEAVTLLIYVLCSALLGVKGLPHDVSMLSNTLQMFMVLLAMGLGKRGVEALERKAFTQVAAERTRRYMAE
;
A
#
# COMPACT_ATOMS: atom_id res chain seq x y z
N THR A 1 21.71 37.73 -11.21
CA THR A 1 20.34 38.00 -10.70
C THR A 1 19.44 36.88 -11.17
N TRP A 2 19.14 35.91 -10.29
CA TRP A 2 18.21 34.83 -10.59
C TRP A 2 16.79 35.41 -10.53
N THR A 3 16.20 35.67 -11.69
CA THR A 3 14.80 36.02 -11.80
C THR A 3 13.96 34.82 -11.35
N LYS A 4 13.40 34.91 -10.14
CA LYS A 4 12.34 34.02 -9.67
C LYS A 4 11.09 34.30 -10.50
N VAL A 5 11.00 33.67 -11.66
CA VAL A 5 9.69 33.36 -12.22
C VAL A 5 9.16 32.21 -11.36
N PRO A 6 8.00 32.32 -10.68
CA PRO A 6 7.32 31.16 -10.15
C PRO A 6 6.88 30.35 -11.37
N GLN A 7 7.76 29.48 -11.85
CA GLN A 7 7.41 28.60 -12.94
C GLN A 7 6.31 27.69 -12.40
N PHE A 8 5.20 27.61 -13.12
CA PHE A 8 4.18 26.57 -13.00
C PHE A 8 4.74 25.13 -13.05
N GLY A 9 6.07 24.95 -13.16
CA GLY A 9 6.80 23.70 -13.01
C GLY A 9 6.78 23.10 -11.60
N ASP A 10 6.30 23.81 -10.57
CA ASP A 10 6.14 23.20 -9.24
C ASP A 10 5.02 22.14 -9.20
N VAL A 11 4.13 22.09 -10.22
CA VAL A 11 3.08 21.07 -10.34
C VAL A 11 3.66 19.70 -10.69
N PHE A 12 4.71 19.65 -11.50
CA PHE A 12 5.39 18.42 -11.88
C PHE A 12 6.83 18.47 -11.38
N LEU A 13 7.13 17.74 -10.29
CA LEU A 13 8.50 17.55 -9.82
C LEU A 13 9.29 16.68 -10.82
N CYS A 14 9.70 17.28 -11.92
CA CYS A 14 10.53 16.70 -12.98
C CYS A 14 11.57 17.75 -13.40
N PHE A 15 12.79 17.32 -13.69
CA PHE A 15 13.75 18.24 -14.29
C PHE A 15 13.34 18.58 -15.72
N PRO A 16 13.41 19.87 -16.15
CA PRO A 16 13.13 20.24 -17.53
C PRO A 16 14.17 19.65 -18.50
N ASN A 17 15.38 19.33 -18.00
CA ASN A 17 16.42 18.67 -18.76
C ASN A 17 16.34 17.14 -18.58
N SER A 18 16.08 16.42 -19.68
CA SER A 18 15.99 14.95 -19.70
C SER A 18 17.29 14.23 -19.32
N VAL A 19 18.45 14.87 -19.45
CA VAL A 19 19.74 14.33 -19.00
C VAL A 19 19.84 14.41 -17.48
N ALA A 20 19.44 15.53 -16.88
CA ALA A 20 19.42 15.69 -15.42
C ALA A 20 18.43 14.72 -14.77
N GLU A 21 17.24 14.53 -15.37
CA GLU A 21 16.27 13.53 -14.93
C GLU A 21 16.85 12.12 -14.97
N ARG A 22 17.48 11.72 -16.08
CA ARG A 22 18.12 10.40 -16.18
C ARG A 22 19.23 10.22 -15.15
N GLY A 23 20.05 11.24 -14.90
CA GLY A 23 21.09 11.21 -13.89
C GLY A 23 20.53 11.03 -12.47
N PHE A 24 19.48 11.78 -12.13
CA PHE A 24 18.78 11.64 -10.85
C PHE A 24 18.18 10.25 -10.66
N MET A 25 17.50 9.74 -11.70
CA MET A 25 16.90 8.41 -11.71
C MET A 25 17.95 7.29 -11.62
N ALA A 26 19.11 7.45 -12.26
CA ALA A 26 20.22 6.50 -12.15
C ALA A 26 20.73 6.41 -10.70
N CYS A 27 20.89 7.54 -10.00
CA CYS A 27 21.28 7.54 -8.59
C CYS A 27 20.23 6.87 -7.68
N ARG A 28 18.94 6.92 -8.04
CA ARG A 28 17.86 6.27 -7.30
C ARG A 28 17.73 4.78 -7.61
N ARG A 29 18.20 4.33 -8.77
CA ARG A 29 18.08 2.93 -9.23
C ARG A 29 18.60 1.93 -8.21
N GLU A 30 19.82 2.14 -7.71
CA GLU A 30 20.45 1.23 -6.75
C GLU A 30 19.72 1.22 -5.41
N LYS A 31 19.34 2.41 -4.92
CA LYS A 31 18.53 2.56 -3.71
C LYS A 31 17.19 1.84 -3.86
N LEU A 32 16.54 1.93 -5.02
CA LEU A 32 15.25 1.31 -5.27
C LEU A 32 15.34 -0.21 -5.22
N VAL A 33 16.35 -0.85 -5.83
CA VAL A 33 16.48 -2.31 -5.75
C VAL A 33 16.71 -2.79 -4.32
N GLY A 34 17.61 -2.13 -3.59
CA GLY A 34 17.86 -2.46 -2.18
C GLY A 34 16.61 -2.30 -1.32
N SER A 35 15.89 -1.20 -1.53
CA SER A 35 14.65 -0.89 -0.80
C SER A 35 13.50 -1.81 -1.17
N VAL A 36 13.37 -2.21 -2.43
CA VAL A 36 12.35 -3.19 -2.85
C VAL A 36 12.64 -4.55 -2.25
N ARG A 37 13.90 -5.00 -2.22
CA ARG A 37 14.27 -6.24 -1.54
C ARG A 37 13.92 -6.20 -0.05
N LEU A 38 14.23 -5.11 0.63
CA LEU A 38 13.85 -4.91 2.02
C LEU A 38 12.33 -4.89 2.19
N GLY A 39 11.61 -4.17 1.32
CA GLY A 39 10.15 -4.12 1.31
C GLY A 39 9.53 -5.50 1.13
N LEU A 40 10.04 -6.33 0.22
CA LEU A 40 9.56 -7.69 0.01
C LEU A 40 9.80 -8.60 1.23
N VAL A 41 10.92 -8.43 1.92
CA VAL A 41 11.18 -9.13 3.19
C VAL A 41 10.17 -8.70 4.26
N LEU A 42 9.88 -7.40 4.36
CA LEU A 42 8.88 -6.89 5.30
C LEU A 42 7.46 -7.36 4.95
N THR A 43 7.10 -7.41 3.66
CA THR A 43 5.83 -8.00 3.20
C THR A 43 5.73 -9.47 3.59
N LEU A 44 6.82 -10.22 3.46
CA LEU A 44 6.87 -11.63 3.87
C LEU A 44 6.69 -11.78 5.39
N ILE A 45 7.39 -10.95 6.20
CA ILE A 45 7.23 -10.93 7.66
C ILE A 45 5.79 -10.57 8.03
N PHE A 46 5.23 -9.55 7.38
CA PHE A 46 3.86 -9.13 7.59
C PHE A 46 2.88 -10.26 7.27
N ALA A 47 3.06 -10.96 6.14
CA ALA A 47 2.24 -12.11 5.79
C ALA A 47 2.35 -13.23 6.83
N ILE A 48 3.55 -13.55 7.31
CA ILE A 48 3.77 -14.56 8.37
C ILE A 48 3.09 -14.15 9.67
N LEU A 49 3.25 -12.89 10.10
CA LEU A 49 2.61 -12.36 11.30
C LEU A 49 1.08 -12.38 11.16
N HIS A 50 0.55 -12.05 9.99
CA HIS A 50 -0.88 -12.09 9.71
C HIS A 50 -1.43 -13.51 9.79
N ILE A 51 -0.74 -14.51 9.21
CA ILE A 51 -1.09 -15.93 9.39
C ILE A 51 -1.09 -16.30 10.86
N ALA A 52 -0.03 -15.94 11.59
CA ALA A 52 0.09 -16.24 13.01
C ALA A 52 -1.06 -15.62 13.81
N LEU A 53 -1.46 -14.38 13.48
CA LEU A 53 -2.61 -13.71 14.09
C LEU A 53 -3.93 -14.42 13.76
N VAL A 54 -4.18 -14.78 12.50
CA VAL A 54 -5.37 -15.54 12.09
C VAL A 54 -5.42 -16.91 12.80
N CYS A 55 -4.30 -17.63 12.85
CA CYS A 55 -4.18 -18.90 13.57
C CYS A 55 -4.37 -18.74 15.09
N SER A 56 -3.87 -17.65 15.67
CA SER A 56 -4.03 -17.37 17.10
C SER A 56 -5.49 -17.05 17.44
N ARG A 57 -6.17 -16.23 16.63
CA ARG A 57 -7.61 -15.93 16.77
C ARG A 57 -8.43 -17.21 16.74
N TRP A 58 -8.10 -18.14 15.86
CA TRP A 58 -8.73 -19.47 15.81
C TRP A 58 -8.50 -20.29 17.09
N SER A 59 -7.32 -20.19 17.69
CA SER A 59 -6.97 -20.97 18.88
C SER A 59 -7.55 -20.42 20.19
N THR A 60 -7.78 -19.10 20.31
CA THR A 60 -8.09 -18.46 21.60
C THR A 60 -9.49 -17.87 21.71
N SER A 61 -10.23 -17.75 20.61
CA SER A 61 -11.57 -17.12 20.61
C SER A 61 -12.45 -17.83 19.59
N GLY A 62 -13.68 -18.22 19.99
CA GLY A 62 -14.77 -18.29 19.02
C GLY A 62 -14.72 -17.00 18.19
N GLY A 63 -14.67 -17.13 16.86
CA GLY A 63 -14.27 -16.04 15.96
C GLY A 63 -15.19 -14.81 16.01
N ALA A 64 -15.12 -13.95 14.99
CA ALA A 64 -16.13 -12.89 14.82
C ALA A 64 -17.56 -13.43 14.62
N PHE A 65 -17.70 -14.75 14.48
CA PHE A 65 -18.94 -15.47 14.25
C PHE A 65 -19.47 -16.06 15.54
N ILE A 66 -20.79 -15.97 15.72
CA ILE A 66 -21.48 -16.54 16.89
C ILE A 66 -21.33 -18.07 16.86
N ASP A 67 -20.97 -18.68 18.00
CA ASP A 67 -20.71 -20.12 18.11
C ASP A 67 -21.97 -20.94 17.74
N GLY A 68 -21.96 -21.53 16.55
CA GLY A 68 -23.00 -22.37 15.97
C GLY A 68 -22.45 -23.21 14.81
N GLY A 69 -23.24 -24.18 14.31
CA GLY A 69 -22.82 -25.06 13.20
C GLY A 69 -22.29 -24.29 11.98
N ASP A 70 -22.94 -23.16 11.66
CA ASP A 70 -22.57 -22.28 10.55
C ASP A 70 -21.32 -21.42 10.86
N GLY A 71 -21.11 -21.04 12.13
CA GLY A 71 -19.91 -20.30 12.56
C GLY A 71 -18.61 -21.10 12.36
N SER A 72 -18.67 -22.43 12.50
CA SER A 72 -17.53 -23.32 12.24
C SER A 72 -17.16 -23.40 10.74
N GLN A 73 -18.14 -23.27 9.85
CA GLN A 73 -17.89 -23.24 8.41
C GLN A 73 -17.30 -21.89 7.99
N LEU A 74 -17.79 -20.80 8.55
CA LEU A 74 -17.34 -19.44 8.26
C LEU A 74 -15.91 -19.18 8.71
N THR A 75 -15.54 -19.67 9.89
CA THR A 75 -14.15 -19.68 10.36
C THR A 75 -13.23 -20.49 9.44
N SER A 76 -13.71 -21.60 8.86
CA SER A 76 -12.93 -22.37 7.88
C SER A 76 -12.70 -21.60 6.57
N VAL A 77 -13.67 -20.78 6.13
CA VAL A 77 -13.56 -19.93 4.94
C VAL A 77 -12.55 -18.80 5.20
N GLU A 78 -12.61 -18.15 6.36
CA GLU A 78 -11.65 -17.12 6.77
C GLU A 78 -10.22 -17.67 6.80
N LEU A 79 -10.01 -18.87 7.35
CA LEU A 79 -8.70 -19.54 7.37
C LEU A 79 -8.18 -19.82 5.96
N ARG A 80 -9.04 -20.31 5.05
CA ARG A 80 -8.66 -20.57 3.65
C ARG A 80 -8.30 -19.28 2.93
N ALA A 81 -9.06 -18.19 3.13
CA ALA A 81 -8.74 -16.88 2.59
C ALA A 81 -7.41 -16.33 3.15
N GLY A 82 -7.18 -16.52 4.46
CA GLY A 82 -5.91 -16.27 5.16
C GLY A 82 -4.73 -16.94 4.48
N LEU A 83 -4.85 -18.25 4.25
CA LEU A 83 -3.82 -19.08 3.66
C LEU A 83 -3.57 -18.75 2.18
N ILE A 84 -4.62 -18.47 1.40
CA ILE A 84 -4.47 -18.04 -0.01
C ILE A 84 -3.70 -16.73 -0.09
N LEU A 85 -4.00 -15.74 0.76
CA LEU A 85 -3.24 -14.49 0.79
C LEU A 85 -1.79 -14.74 1.16
N ALA A 86 -1.54 -15.53 2.19
CA ALA A 86 -0.20 -15.86 2.63
C ALA A 86 0.64 -16.47 1.51
N VAL A 87 0.11 -17.49 0.85
CA VAL A 87 0.78 -18.14 -0.29
C VAL A 87 1.00 -17.14 -1.42
N THR A 88 -0.01 -16.33 -1.73
CA THR A 88 0.09 -15.32 -2.79
C THR A 88 1.13 -14.25 -2.47
N ALA A 89 1.19 -13.78 -1.22
CA ALA A 89 2.18 -12.81 -0.75
C ALA A 89 3.60 -13.41 -0.78
N VAL A 90 3.76 -14.68 -0.40
CA VAL A 90 5.05 -15.40 -0.50
C VAL A 90 5.49 -15.53 -1.95
N LEU A 91 4.57 -15.89 -2.86
CA LEU A 91 4.87 -16.02 -4.30
C LEU A 91 5.24 -14.68 -4.92
N ILE A 92 4.44 -13.64 -4.68
CA ILE A 92 4.69 -12.25 -5.10
C ILE A 92 6.04 -11.77 -4.53
N GLY A 93 6.27 -12.02 -3.25
CA GLY A 93 7.51 -11.70 -2.53
C GLY A 93 8.74 -12.36 -3.13
N GLY A 94 8.69 -13.69 -3.29
CA GLY A 94 9.79 -14.51 -3.80
C GLY A 94 10.10 -14.25 -5.27
N ILE A 95 9.07 -14.14 -6.13
CA ILE A 95 9.23 -13.80 -7.54
C ILE A 95 9.77 -12.37 -7.65
N GLY A 96 9.20 -11.42 -6.91
CA GLY A 96 9.69 -10.04 -6.86
C GLY A 96 11.16 -9.95 -6.43
N PHE A 97 11.56 -10.74 -5.43
CA PHE A 97 12.92 -10.71 -4.90
C PHE A 97 13.92 -11.24 -5.93
N THR A 98 13.65 -12.43 -6.47
CA THR A 98 14.53 -13.12 -7.43
C THR A 98 14.58 -12.42 -8.79
N MET A 99 13.47 -11.84 -9.24
CA MET A 99 13.38 -11.21 -10.56
C MET A 99 13.62 -9.69 -10.55
N SER A 100 13.65 -9.02 -9.39
CA SER A 100 13.83 -7.56 -9.27
C SER A 100 14.88 -6.96 -10.21
N GLN A 101 16.09 -7.52 -10.24
CA GLN A 101 17.19 -7.04 -11.10
C GLN A 101 16.92 -7.25 -12.59
N ARG A 102 16.31 -8.39 -12.94
CA ARG A 102 15.96 -8.74 -14.33
C ARG A 102 14.82 -7.86 -14.83
N MET A 103 13.78 -7.67 -14.02
CA MET A 103 12.63 -6.82 -14.33
C MET A 103 13.04 -5.36 -14.49
N LEU A 104 13.90 -4.86 -13.60
CA LEU A 104 14.43 -3.51 -13.73
C LEU A 104 15.25 -3.30 -15.02
N SER A 105 15.98 -4.34 -15.44
CA SER A 105 16.75 -4.30 -16.68
C SER A 105 15.87 -4.40 -17.93
N ALA A 106 14.77 -5.16 -17.87
CA ALA A 106 13.85 -5.37 -18.99
C ALA A 106 12.85 -4.23 -19.19
N CYS A 107 12.20 -3.76 -18.12
CA CYS A 107 11.12 -2.77 -18.17
C CYS A 107 11.59 -1.34 -17.92
N GLY A 108 12.86 -1.17 -17.55
CA GLY A 108 13.39 0.09 -17.05
C GLY A 108 12.80 0.49 -15.69
N LEU A 109 13.23 1.65 -15.19
CA LEU A 109 12.88 2.11 -13.85
C LEU A 109 11.39 2.46 -13.70
N PHE A 110 10.82 3.13 -14.70
CA PHE A 110 9.39 3.50 -14.68
C PHE A 110 8.50 2.26 -14.65
N GLY A 111 8.75 1.30 -15.56
CA GLY A 111 7.96 0.06 -15.60
C GLY A 111 8.10 -0.75 -14.32
N PHE A 112 9.29 -0.77 -13.72
CA PHE A 112 9.53 -1.43 -12.44
C PHE A 112 8.77 -0.76 -11.28
N GLU A 113 8.75 0.57 -11.20
CA GLU A 113 7.95 1.29 -10.20
C GLU A 113 6.43 1.01 -10.34
N VAL A 114 5.91 0.99 -11.57
CA VAL A 114 4.51 0.64 -11.84
C VAL A 114 4.22 -0.77 -11.35
N LEU A 115 5.08 -1.73 -11.66
CA LEU A 115 4.92 -3.11 -11.19
C LEU A 115 4.91 -3.20 -9.66
N VAL A 116 5.86 -2.55 -8.98
CA VAL A 116 5.91 -2.54 -7.51
C VAL A 116 4.65 -1.93 -6.93
N THR A 117 4.14 -0.87 -7.54
CA THR A 117 2.87 -0.22 -7.14
C THR A 117 1.70 -1.18 -7.31
N LEU A 118 1.60 -1.89 -8.45
CA LEU A 118 0.56 -2.89 -8.69
C LEU A 118 0.63 -4.07 -7.71
N MET A 119 1.83 -4.58 -7.41
CA MET A 119 2.01 -5.64 -6.41
C MET A 119 1.57 -5.18 -5.03
N THR A 120 1.88 -3.93 -4.66
CA THR A 120 1.46 -3.33 -3.40
C THR A 120 -0.07 -3.19 -3.32
N GLN A 121 -0.71 -2.78 -4.42
CA GLN A 121 -2.17 -2.69 -4.49
C GLN A 121 -2.85 -4.05 -4.45
N LEU A 122 -2.24 -5.08 -5.03
CA LEU A 122 -2.75 -6.44 -4.93
C LEU A 122 -2.74 -6.93 -3.48
N VAL A 123 -1.69 -6.62 -2.70
CA VAL A 123 -1.66 -6.92 -1.26
C VAL A 123 -2.79 -6.19 -0.53
N VAL A 124 -2.98 -4.90 -0.79
CA VAL A 124 -4.08 -4.11 -0.22
C VAL A 124 -5.44 -4.76 -0.52
N LEU A 125 -5.71 -5.08 -1.79
CA LEU A 125 -6.96 -5.72 -2.20
C LEU A 125 -7.18 -7.03 -1.43
N LEU A 126 -6.16 -7.88 -1.35
CA LEU A 126 -6.29 -9.16 -0.67
C LEU A 126 -6.52 -8.99 0.84
N VAL A 127 -5.86 -8.03 1.49
CA VAL A 127 -6.09 -7.71 2.91
C VAL A 127 -7.51 -7.21 3.14
N VAL A 128 -8.02 -6.33 2.27
CA VAL A 128 -9.40 -5.83 2.35
C VAL A 128 -10.38 -6.99 2.19
N LEU A 129 -10.24 -7.82 1.16
CA LEU A 129 -11.14 -8.95 0.90
C LEU A 129 -11.17 -10.01 1.99
N GLN A 130 -10.20 -10.02 2.92
CA GLN A 130 -10.21 -10.89 4.09
C GLN A 130 -11.06 -10.38 5.25
N HIS A 131 -11.53 -9.15 5.19
CA HIS A 131 -12.40 -8.61 6.24
C HIS A 131 -13.67 -9.48 6.33
N PRO A 132 -14.07 -9.98 7.53
CA PRO A 132 -15.08 -11.03 7.65
C PRO A 132 -16.42 -10.73 6.95
N PRO A 133 -16.99 -9.49 7.05
CA PRO A 133 -18.13 -9.09 6.23
C PRO A 133 -17.93 -9.30 4.72
N PHE A 134 -16.78 -8.93 4.17
CA PHE A 134 -16.60 -9.04 2.71
C PHE A 134 -16.46 -10.50 2.27
N VAL A 135 -15.81 -11.33 3.09
CA VAL A 135 -15.74 -12.78 2.86
C VAL A 135 -17.13 -13.41 2.90
N LEU A 136 -17.95 -13.04 3.87
CA LEU A 136 -19.33 -13.52 4.00
C LEU A 136 -20.19 -13.16 2.79
N SER A 137 -20.09 -11.92 2.33
CA SER A 137 -20.83 -11.41 1.17
C SER A 137 -20.39 -12.15 -0.10
N LEU A 138 -19.08 -12.36 -0.28
CA LEU A 138 -18.54 -13.15 -1.40
C LEU A 138 -18.95 -14.62 -1.36
N ALA A 139 -19.16 -15.18 -0.16
CA ALA A 139 -19.68 -16.53 0.01
C ALA A 139 -21.20 -16.65 -0.28
N GLY A 140 -21.88 -15.53 -0.54
CA GLY A 140 -23.30 -15.49 -0.87
C GLY A 140 -24.23 -15.58 0.34
N ASN A 141 -23.73 -15.27 1.55
CA ASN A 141 -24.57 -15.28 2.75
C ASN A 141 -25.37 -13.97 2.84
N GLU A 142 -26.69 -14.06 2.69
CA GLU A 142 -27.59 -12.90 2.74
C GLU A 142 -27.95 -12.47 4.17
N ASP A 143 -27.93 -13.40 5.14
CA ASP A 143 -28.27 -13.12 6.55
C ASP A 143 -27.02 -12.85 7.40
N MET A 144 -26.26 -11.83 7.00
CA MET A 144 -25.03 -11.44 7.71
C MET A 144 -25.31 -10.93 9.13
N GLU A 145 -26.53 -10.44 9.39
CA GLU A 145 -26.85 -9.79 10.65
C GLU A 145 -26.98 -10.75 11.83
N SER A 146 -27.44 -11.97 11.56
CA SER A 146 -27.57 -13.01 12.57
C SER A 146 -26.26 -13.76 12.84
N MET A 147 -25.27 -13.62 11.94
CA MET A 147 -24.04 -14.42 11.95
C MET A 147 -22.83 -13.76 12.61
N VAL A 148 -22.87 -12.43 12.84
CA VAL A 148 -21.67 -11.67 13.23
C VAL A 148 -21.90 -10.79 14.45
N ASP A 149 -20.94 -10.73 15.37
CA ASP A 149 -20.96 -9.75 16.46
C ASP A 149 -20.58 -8.35 15.95
N TRP A 150 -21.58 -7.48 15.86
CA TRP A 150 -21.45 -6.09 15.39
C TRP A 150 -20.43 -5.24 16.14
N ARG A 151 -20.29 -5.46 17.45
CA ARG A 151 -19.32 -4.70 18.24
C ARG A 151 -17.89 -5.07 17.84
N GLN A 152 -17.69 -6.33 17.46
CA GLN A 152 -16.41 -6.82 17.00
C GLN A 152 -16.15 -6.40 15.55
N VAL A 153 -17.15 -6.40 14.68
CA VAL A 153 -17.04 -5.90 13.29
C VAL A 153 -16.65 -4.44 13.24
N SER A 154 -17.35 -3.58 13.98
CA SER A 154 -17.07 -2.13 13.97
C SER A 154 -15.63 -1.83 14.44
N ARG A 155 -15.12 -2.58 15.43
CA ARG A 155 -13.71 -2.49 15.85
C ARG A 155 -12.76 -2.97 14.76
N ASN A 156 -13.05 -4.12 14.15
CA ASN A 156 -12.24 -4.69 13.07
C ASN A 156 -12.16 -3.78 11.84
N GLU A 157 -13.21 -3.00 11.54
CA GLU A 157 -13.22 -2.02 10.45
C GLU A 157 -12.24 -0.86 10.69
N SER A 158 -12.23 -0.30 11.89
CA SER A 158 -11.28 0.74 12.26
C SER A 158 -9.84 0.20 12.26
N ASP A 159 -9.64 -1.04 12.73
CA ASP A 159 -8.34 -1.72 12.67
C ASP A 159 -7.89 -1.93 11.21
N LEU A 160 -8.81 -2.32 10.32
CA LEU A 160 -8.53 -2.44 8.88
C LEU A 160 -8.11 -1.10 8.27
N GLY A 161 -8.86 -0.04 8.52
CA GLY A 161 -8.51 1.30 8.04
C GLY A 161 -7.12 1.75 8.52
N MET A 162 -6.82 1.52 9.80
CA MET A 162 -5.49 1.79 10.37
C MET A 162 -4.40 0.95 9.70
N LEU A 163 -4.65 -0.35 9.48
CA LEU A 163 -3.73 -1.26 8.82
C LEU A 163 -3.38 -0.80 7.41
N LEU A 164 -4.37 -0.36 6.63
CA LEU A 164 -4.17 0.19 5.29
C LEU A 164 -3.35 1.48 5.32
N VAL A 165 -3.61 2.37 6.28
CA VAL A 165 -2.83 3.60 6.48
C VAL A 165 -1.38 3.27 6.83
N VAL A 166 -1.14 2.36 7.77
CA VAL A 166 0.20 1.95 8.20
C VAL A 166 0.96 1.29 7.05
N TRP A 167 0.29 0.43 6.28
CA TRP A 167 0.86 -0.19 5.09
C TRP A 167 1.30 0.85 4.06
N THR A 168 0.41 1.78 3.70
CA THR A 168 0.72 2.86 2.76
C THR A 168 1.84 3.75 3.30
N ALA A 169 1.81 4.13 4.57
CA ALA A 169 2.90 4.87 5.22
C ALA A 169 4.25 4.13 5.12
N GLY A 170 4.24 2.82 5.39
CA GLY A 170 5.40 1.95 5.26
C GLY A 170 5.95 1.97 3.83
N THR A 171 5.09 1.87 2.83
CA THR A 171 5.52 1.93 1.42
C THR A 171 6.12 3.29 1.05
N HIS A 172 5.59 4.40 1.57
CA HIS A 172 6.15 5.75 1.39
C HIS A 172 7.55 5.91 1.98
N ALA A 173 7.76 5.33 3.16
CA ALA A 173 9.01 5.39 3.90
C ALA A 173 10.08 4.48 3.30
N LEU A 174 9.71 3.25 2.94
CA LEU A 174 10.63 2.22 2.49
C LEU A 174 10.98 2.37 1.02
N LEU A 175 9.99 2.63 0.16
CA LEU A 175 10.21 2.60 -1.27
C LEU A 175 10.56 4.00 -1.78
N PRO A 176 11.69 4.18 -2.47
CA PRO A 176 12.00 5.42 -3.17
C PRO A 176 11.20 5.48 -4.48
N LEU A 177 9.88 5.40 -4.40
CA LEU A 177 8.96 5.66 -5.51
C LEU A 177 8.86 7.17 -5.76
N ARG A 178 8.56 7.54 -7.01
CA ARG A 178 8.20 8.92 -7.35
C ARG A 178 6.84 9.27 -6.77
N TRP A 179 6.67 10.53 -6.39
CA TRP A 179 5.42 11.04 -5.83
C TRP A 179 4.19 10.70 -6.68
N ILE A 180 4.31 10.72 -8.02
CA ILE A 180 3.18 10.43 -8.92
C ILE A 180 2.70 8.97 -8.79
N MET A 181 3.61 8.03 -8.54
CA MET A 181 3.26 6.62 -8.32
C MET A 181 2.60 6.43 -6.96
N LEU A 182 3.03 7.20 -5.96
CA LEU A 182 2.46 7.15 -4.63
C LEU A 182 1.06 7.79 -4.56
N VAL A 183 0.80 8.86 -5.31
CA VAL A 183 -0.57 9.40 -5.42
C VAL A 183 -1.51 8.37 -6.03
N GLN A 184 -1.06 7.64 -7.05
CA GLN A 184 -1.85 6.52 -7.60
C GLN A 184 -2.06 5.44 -6.55
N LEU A 185 -1.03 5.11 -5.76
CA LEU A 185 -1.13 4.14 -4.68
C LEU A 185 -2.20 4.57 -3.64
N GLU A 186 -2.13 5.80 -3.15
CA GLU A 186 -3.09 6.35 -2.19
C GLU A 186 -4.53 6.32 -2.74
N ALA A 187 -4.72 6.79 -3.98
CA ALA A 187 -6.03 6.86 -4.62
C ALA A 187 -6.64 5.46 -4.83
N VAL A 188 -5.85 4.50 -5.30
CA VAL A 188 -6.32 3.13 -5.53
C VAL A 188 -6.59 2.41 -4.21
N THR A 189 -5.79 2.62 -3.17
CA THR A 189 -6.04 2.05 -1.84
C THR A 189 -7.37 2.55 -1.26
N LEU A 190 -7.63 3.85 -1.34
CA LEU A 190 -8.91 4.43 -0.93
C LEU A 190 -10.07 3.88 -1.77
N LEU A 191 -9.88 3.80 -3.09
CA LEU A 191 -10.89 3.27 -3.99
C LEU A 191 -11.23 1.80 -3.69
N ILE A 192 -10.23 0.95 -3.48
CA ILE A 192 -10.43 -0.46 -3.11
C ILE A 192 -11.27 -0.56 -1.84
N TYR A 193 -10.90 0.19 -0.79
CA TYR A 193 -11.63 0.18 0.48
C TYR A 193 -13.08 0.63 0.31
N VAL A 194 -13.32 1.74 -0.39
CA VAL A 194 -14.67 2.28 -0.63
C VAL A 194 -15.50 1.33 -1.48
N LEU A 195 -14.96 0.78 -2.56
CA LEU A 195 -15.67 -0.14 -3.44
C LEU A 195 -16.02 -1.44 -2.72
N CYS A 196 -15.09 -2.03 -1.97
CA CYS A 196 -15.35 -3.24 -1.19
C CYS A 196 -16.40 -2.98 -0.11
N SER A 197 -16.31 -1.85 0.59
CA SER A 197 -17.30 -1.49 1.62
C SER A 197 -18.69 -1.23 1.01
N ALA A 198 -18.77 -0.60 -0.16
CA ALA A 198 -20.04 -0.31 -0.82
C ALA A 198 -20.69 -1.54 -1.48
N LEU A 199 -19.88 -2.45 -2.04
CA LEU A 199 -20.37 -3.63 -2.77
C LEU A 199 -20.57 -4.86 -1.87
N LEU A 200 -19.69 -5.06 -0.89
CA LEU A 200 -19.59 -6.27 -0.08
C LEU A 200 -19.81 -5.99 1.43
N GLY A 201 -19.86 -4.72 1.83
CA GLY A 201 -20.14 -4.35 3.21
C GLY A 201 -21.58 -4.60 3.61
N VAL A 202 -21.79 -4.61 4.92
CA VAL A 202 -23.13 -4.74 5.49
C VAL A 202 -23.89 -3.44 5.26
N LYS A 203 -25.17 -3.53 4.92
CA LYS A 203 -26.04 -2.36 4.76
C LYS A 203 -26.78 -2.11 6.07
N GLY A 204 -26.68 -0.90 6.63
CA GLY A 204 -27.40 -0.54 7.85
C GLY A 204 -26.87 0.70 8.57
N LEU A 205 -27.75 1.37 9.32
CA LEU A 205 -27.52 2.72 9.83
C LEU A 205 -26.47 2.93 10.94
N PRO A 206 -25.82 1.91 11.58
CA PRO A 206 -24.57 2.16 12.30
C PRO A 206 -23.32 1.99 11.42
N HIS A 207 -23.35 1.09 10.43
CA HIS A 207 -22.21 0.77 9.57
C HIS A 207 -21.92 1.88 8.55
N ASP A 208 -22.96 2.50 7.98
CA ASP A 208 -22.77 3.55 6.97
C ASP A 208 -22.03 4.78 7.55
N VAL A 209 -22.29 5.09 8.82
CA VAL A 209 -21.65 6.21 9.54
C VAL A 209 -20.19 5.87 9.88
N SER A 210 -19.90 4.64 10.35
CA SER A 210 -18.52 4.21 10.63
C SER A 210 -17.68 4.17 9.36
N MET A 211 -18.23 3.62 8.27
CA MET A 211 -17.57 3.56 6.96
C MET A 211 -17.20 4.97 6.45
N LEU A 212 -18.13 5.92 6.52
CA LEU A 212 -17.87 7.30 6.10
C LEU A 212 -16.76 7.94 6.94
N SER A 213 -16.84 7.80 8.27
CA SER A 213 -15.83 8.33 9.19
C SER A 213 -14.44 7.75 8.93
N ASN A 214 -14.34 6.43 8.78
CA ASN A 214 -13.09 5.72 8.49
C ASN A 214 -12.51 6.15 7.13
N THR A 215 -13.37 6.29 6.11
CA THR A 215 -12.97 6.77 4.77
C THR A 215 -12.39 8.17 4.81
N LEU A 216 -13.07 9.09 5.51
CA LEU A 216 -12.61 10.48 5.67
C LEU A 216 -11.29 10.54 6.44
N GLN A 217 -11.17 9.79 7.53
CA GLN A 217 -9.93 9.71 8.31
C GLN A 217 -8.77 9.19 7.45
N MET A 218 -8.98 8.10 6.72
CA MET A 218 -7.97 7.54 5.83
C MET A 218 -7.58 8.54 4.75
N PHE A 219 -8.55 9.19 4.10
CA PHE A 219 -8.29 10.22 3.09
C PHE A 219 -7.41 11.35 3.65
N MET A 220 -7.72 11.88 4.83
CA MET A 220 -6.95 12.96 5.45
C MET A 220 -5.50 12.54 5.75
N VAL A 221 -5.30 11.31 6.24
CA VAL A 221 -3.95 10.81 6.53
C VAL A 221 -3.17 10.54 5.25
N LEU A 222 -3.77 9.88 4.25
CA LEU A 222 -3.14 9.65 2.95
C LEU A 222 -2.73 10.98 2.30
N LEU A 223 -3.62 11.99 2.31
CA LEU A 223 -3.33 13.32 1.77
C LEU A 223 -2.12 13.98 2.47
N ALA A 224 -2.08 13.91 3.80
CA ALA A 224 -0.95 14.45 4.57
C ALA A 224 0.38 13.74 4.22
N MET A 225 0.35 12.42 4.04
CA MET A 225 1.52 11.63 3.63
C MET A 225 1.99 11.97 2.22
N GLY A 226 1.06 12.10 1.26
CA GLY A 226 1.36 12.47 -0.12
C GLY A 226 2.02 13.85 -0.21
N LEU A 227 1.50 14.84 0.53
CA LEU A 227 2.09 16.18 0.63
C LEU A 227 3.50 16.15 1.24
N GLY A 228 3.67 15.41 2.33
CA GLY A 228 4.98 15.23 2.98
C GLY A 228 6.01 14.62 2.04
N LYS A 229 5.64 13.55 1.32
CA LYS A 229 6.52 12.88 0.36
C LYS A 229 6.89 13.78 -0.81
N ARG A 230 5.94 14.56 -1.33
CA ARG A 230 6.20 15.54 -2.39
C ARG A 230 7.25 16.56 -1.94
N GLY A 231 7.16 17.04 -0.70
CA GLY A 231 8.17 17.92 -0.10
C GLY A 231 9.55 17.28 -0.02
N VAL A 232 9.64 16.02 0.43
CA VAL A 232 10.91 15.27 0.50
C VAL A 232 11.53 15.11 -0.89
N GLU A 233 10.76 14.71 -1.90
CA GLU A 233 11.29 14.55 -3.27
C GLU A 233 11.78 15.88 -3.85
N ALA A 234 11.09 16.99 -3.57
CA ALA A 234 11.53 18.32 -4.00
C ALA A 234 12.91 18.69 -3.38
N LEU A 235 13.11 18.38 -2.10
CA LEU A 235 14.39 18.58 -1.41
C LEU A 235 15.49 17.70 -1.99
N GLU A 236 15.22 16.42 -2.26
CA GLU A 236 16.18 15.49 -2.89
C GLU A 236 16.62 15.97 -4.27
N ARG A 237 15.67 16.45 -5.09
CA ARG A 237 15.95 17.00 -6.42
C ARG A 237 16.81 18.26 -6.33
N LYS A 238 16.54 19.15 -5.37
CA LYS A 238 17.37 20.33 -5.12
C LYS A 238 18.79 19.96 -4.64
N ALA A 239 18.91 18.97 -3.77
CA ALA A 239 20.21 18.48 -3.32
C ALA A 239 21.02 17.87 -4.48
N PHE A 240 20.35 17.10 -5.36
CA PHE A 240 20.98 16.53 -6.54
C PHE A 240 21.57 17.60 -7.47
N THR A 241 20.84 18.67 -7.76
CA THR A 241 21.35 19.74 -8.64
C THR A 241 22.53 20.48 -8.03
N GLN A 242 22.53 20.70 -6.71
CA GLN A 242 23.66 21.31 -6.00
C GLN A 242 24.92 20.46 -6.09
N VAL A 243 24.81 19.16 -5.83
CA VAL A 243 25.94 18.21 -5.93
C VAL A 243 26.45 18.10 -7.37
N ALA A 244 25.55 18.03 -8.35
CA ALA A 244 25.92 17.99 -9.76
C ALA A 244 26.69 19.27 -10.17
N ALA A 245 26.19 20.45 -9.79
CA ALA A 245 26.85 21.73 -10.08
C ALA A 245 28.21 21.88 -9.39
N GLU A 246 28.36 21.35 -8.18
CA GLU A 246 29.65 21.31 -7.49
C GLU A 246 30.66 20.40 -8.20
N ARG A 247 30.25 19.19 -8.59
CA ARG A 247 31.12 18.26 -9.34
C ARG A 247 31.56 18.82 -10.67
N THR A 248 30.66 19.47 -11.42
CA THR A 248 31.02 20.13 -12.68
C THR A 248 32.03 21.25 -12.47
N ARG A 249 31.89 22.06 -11.41
CA ARG A 249 32.87 23.12 -11.09
C ARG A 249 34.25 22.57 -10.75
N ARG A 250 34.32 21.47 -9.99
CA ARG A 250 35.60 20.82 -9.66
C ARG A 250 36.26 20.25 -10.92
N TYR A 251 35.49 19.56 -11.76
CA TYR A 251 35.99 19.03 -13.03
C TYR A 251 36.54 20.09 -13.97
N MET A 252 35.93 21.28 -14.02
CA MET A 252 36.43 22.39 -14.85
C MET A 252 37.65 23.12 -14.26
N ALA A 253 37.97 22.87 -12.99
CA ALA A 253 39.11 23.48 -12.31
C ALA A 253 40.37 22.61 -12.34
N GLU A 254 40.21 21.31 -12.60
CA GLU A 254 41.29 20.32 -12.83
C GLU A 254 41.72 20.30 -14.29
#